data_AF-A0A927ZI13-F1
#
_entry.id   AF-A0A927ZI13-F1
#
_cell.length_a   1.000
_cell.length_b   1.000
_cell.length_c   1.000
_cell.angle_alpha   90.00
_cell.angle_beta   90.00
_cell.angle_gamma   90.00
#
_symmetry.space_group_name_H-M   'P 1'
#
loop_
_entity.id
_entity.type
_entity.pdbx_description
1 polymer ?
#
loop_
_entity_poly.entity_id
_entity_poly.type
_entity_poly.pdbx_seq_one_letter_code
_entity_poly.pdbx_strand_id
1 'polypeptide(L)'
;MIRIKTISIVLVLVLLLLVFTACGRSREDVLAGFNELIPVESITDKEEGHRILSDIESYLDSNLRYVDDEDADYMFFNYLEEAFRIDNEYISYAEVTERYGNYLSDLMNALLVIEIEDEINPLTEGEGVLRCDWNEVAQRALLAESVISEHRGTIDSDAYAYLKEHILWHYEYYINLMLMGTSNNPVFAYQTGEFDENASAMYESTAQENPETVVAWAINEYFTYLDSVDYKLDYNDAKESKIFYDTCSYIKTEAGKRVGK
;
A
#
# COMPACT_ATOMS: atom_id res chain seq x y z
N MET A 1 42.28 50.78 -28.66
CA MET A 1 40.91 50.44 -29.11
C MET A 1 40.66 48.92 -29.32
N ILE A 2 41.53 48.03 -28.80
CA ILE A 2 41.45 46.56 -29.06
C ILE A 2 40.95 45.77 -27.83
N ARG A 3 41.06 46.31 -26.60
CA ARG A 3 40.67 45.61 -25.36
C ARG A 3 39.17 45.46 -25.10
N ILE A 4 38.30 46.27 -25.72
CA ILE A 4 36.84 46.24 -25.46
C ILE A 4 36.15 45.12 -26.27
N LYS A 5 36.68 44.76 -27.44
CA LYS A 5 36.10 43.70 -28.29
C LYS A 5 36.33 42.30 -27.72
N THR A 6 37.46 42.07 -27.05
CA THR A 6 37.80 40.75 -26.48
C THR A 6 36.95 40.43 -25.24
N ILE A 7 36.63 41.43 -24.42
CA ILE A 7 35.78 41.24 -23.21
C ILE A 7 34.34 40.92 -23.60
N SER A 8 33.82 41.53 -24.66
CA SER A 8 32.44 41.29 -25.13
C SER A 8 32.25 39.88 -25.70
N ILE A 9 33.27 39.33 -26.36
CA ILE A 9 33.22 37.96 -26.92
C ILE A 9 33.27 36.91 -25.81
N VAL A 10 34.10 37.12 -24.77
CA VAL A 10 34.17 36.21 -23.62
C VAL A 10 32.86 36.24 -22.81
N LEU A 11 32.23 37.40 -22.64
CA LEU A 11 30.97 37.50 -21.90
C LEU A 11 29.81 36.79 -22.62
N VAL A 12 29.75 36.89 -23.96
CA VAL A 12 28.75 36.17 -24.79
C VAL A 12 29.01 34.66 -24.80
N LEU A 13 30.27 34.22 -24.79
CA LEU A 13 30.63 32.79 -24.69
C LEU A 13 30.32 32.21 -23.31
N VAL A 14 30.51 32.97 -22.23
CA VAL A 14 30.13 32.55 -20.87
C VAL A 14 28.61 32.54 -20.70
N LEU A 15 27.89 33.50 -21.28
CA LEU A 15 26.42 33.48 -21.31
C LEU A 15 25.88 32.33 -22.15
N LEU A 16 26.50 31.99 -23.29
CA LEU A 16 26.11 30.82 -24.10
C LEU A 16 26.43 29.50 -23.38
N LEU A 17 27.54 29.40 -22.66
CA LEU A 17 27.86 28.22 -21.85
C LEU A 17 26.93 28.05 -20.64
N LEU A 18 26.45 29.16 -20.03
CA LEU A 18 25.43 29.12 -18.98
C LEU A 18 24.04 28.74 -19.50
N VAL A 19 23.77 28.95 -20.79
CA VAL A 19 22.51 28.50 -21.44
C VAL A 19 22.55 27.00 -21.74
N PHE A 20 23.73 26.38 -21.89
CA PHE A 20 23.86 24.93 -22.12
C PHE A 20 23.99 24.08 -20.85
N THR A 21 24.25 24.66 -19.68
CA THR A 21 24.08 23.96 -18.39
C THR A 21 22.68 24.11 -17.81
N ALA A 22 21.80 24.87 -18.48
CA ALA A 22 20.39 25.00 -18.18
C ALA A 22 19.50 24.15 -19.11
N CYS A 23 20.08 23.13 -19.77
CA CYS A 23 19.27 22.02 -20.27
C CYS A 23 18.78 21.25 -19.04
N GLY A 24 17.57 21.57 -18.58
CA GLY A 24 16.89 20.76 -17.57
C GLY A 24 16.91 19.30 -17.99
N ARG A 25 17.14 18.37 -17.04
CA ARG A 25 16.95 16.94 -17.28
C ARG A 25 15.54 16.77 -17.86
N SER A 26 15.43 16.07 -19.00
CA SER A 26 14.10 15.74 -19.51
C SER A 26 13.47 14.68 -18.59
N ARG A 27 12.15 14.67 -18.52
CA ARG A 27 11.37 13.61 -17.83
C ARG A 27 11.84 12.21 -18.25
N GLU A 28 12.02 12.00 -19.55
CA GLU A 28 12.49 10.73 -20.12
C GLU A 28 13.90 10.34 -19.62
N ASP A 29 14.84 11.29 -19.53
CA ASP A 29 16.18 11.00 -19.01
C ASP A 29 16.17 10.63 -17.52
N VAL A 30 15.24 11.21 -16.75
CA VAL A 30 15.07 10.91 -15.32
C VAL A 30 14.54 9.48 -15.14
N LEU A 31 13.49 9.11 -15.85
CA LEU A 31 12.93 7.76 -15.78
C LEU A 31 13.93 6.70 -16.26
N ALA A 32 14.62 6.96 -17.37
CA ALA A 32 15.63 6.04 -17.88
C ALA A 32 16.76 5.82 -16.87
N GLY A 33 17.28 6.90 -16.27
CA GLY A 33 18.34 6.78 -15.27
C GLY A 33 17.90 6.11 -13.97
N PHE A 34 16.63 6.30 -13.55
CA PHE A 34 16.07 5.56 -12.43
C PHE A 34 15.99 4.05 -12.72
N ASN A 35 15.47 3.67 -13.88
CA ASN A 35 15.31 2.27 -14.25
C ASN A 35 16.65 1.52 -14.38
N GLU A 36 17.75 2.23 -14.66
CA GLU A 36 19.12 1.66 -14.64
C GLU A 36 19.59 1.28 -13.23
N LEU A 37 19.01 1.87 -12.18
CA LEU A 37 19.34 1.57 -10.79
C LEU A 37 18.56 0.37 -10.23
N ILE A 38 17.42 0.04 -10.83
CA ILE A 38 16.58 -1.07 -10.36
C ILE A 38 17.25 -2.41 -10.73
N PRO A 39 17.62 -3.22 -9.72
CA PRO A 39 18.33 -4.47 -9.96
C PRO A 39 17.44 -5.51 -10.66
N VAL A 40 17.92 -5.99 -11.81
CA VAL A 40 17.23 -7.04 -12.60
C VAL A 40 17.27 -8.42 -11.91
N GLU A 41 18.30 -8.66 -11.08
CA GLU A 41 18.50 -9.92 -10.35
C GLU A 41 18.20 -9.76 -8.85
N SER A 42 17.88 -10.86 -8.18
CA SER A 42 17.71 -10.88 -6.72
C SER A 42 19.05 -10.61 -6.04
N ILE A 43 19.09 -9.58 -5.20
CA ILE A 43 20.26 -9.29 -4.37
C ILE A 43 20.21 -10.20 -3.14
N THR A 44 21.28 -10.97 -2.92
CA THR A 44 21.38 -11.88 -1.77
C THR A 44 22.32 -11.37 -0.68
N ASP A 45 23.16 -10.38 -1.00
CA ASP A 45 24.03 -9.70 -0.05
C ASP A 45 23.36 -8.42 0.47
N LYS A 46 23.07 -8.40 1.78
CA LYS A 46 22.39 -7.29 2.44
C LYS A 46 23.20 -5.98 2.38
N GLU A 47 24.53 -6.03 2.46
CA GLU A 47 25.37 -4.82 2.37
C GLU A 47 25.35 -4.23 0.97
N GLU A 48 25.39 -5.09 -0.06
CA GLU A 48 25.23 -4.66 -1.45
C GLU A 48 23.83 -4.08 -1.70
N GLY A 49 22.80 -4.72 -1.15
CA GLY A 49 21.42 -4.24 -1.22
C GLY A 49 21.26 -2.85 -0.61
N HIS A 50 21.77 -2.64 0.60
CA HIS A 50 21.74 -1.32 1.25
C HIS A 50 22.49 -0.24 0.46
N ARG A 51 23.58 -0.59 -0.23
CA ARG A 51 24.28 0.35 -1.12
C ARG A 51 23.40 0.74 -2.31
N ILE A 52 22.74 -0.23 -2.94
CA ILE A 52 21.83 0.01 -4.07
C ILE A 52 20.65 0.90 -3.64
N LEU A 53 20.05 0.62 -2.49
CA LEU A 53 18.97 1.45 -1.94
C LEU A 53 19.43 2.88 -1.66
N SER A 54 20.64 3.06 -1.13
CA SER A 54 21.22 4.39 -0.92
C SER A 54 21.49 5.15 -2.24
N ASP A 55 21.90 4.43 -3.29
CA ASP A 55 22.07 4.99 -4.64
C ASP A 55 20.71 5.43 -5.22
N ILE A 56 19.64 4.63 -5.02
CA ILE A 56 18.27 4.95 -5.41
C ILE A 56 17.77 6.20 -4.66
N GLU A 57 17.90 6.27 -3.33
CA GLU A 57 17.50 7.45 -2.56
C GLU A 57 18.18 8.74 -3.03
N SER A 58 19.50 8.66 -3.25
CA SER A 58 20.29 9.78 -3.76
C SER A 58 19.78 10.25 -5.12
N TYR A 59 19.31 9.30 -5.94
CA TYR A 59 18.68 9.58 -7.21
C TYR A 59 17.32 10.26 -7.03
N LEU A 60 16.43 9.73 -6.17
CA LEU A 60 15.12 10.31 -5.88
C LEU A 60 15.24 11.76 -5.39
N ASP A 61 16.08 12.01 -4.38
CA ASP A 61 16.36 13.35 -3.83
C ASP A 61 16.72 14.39 -4.91
N SER A 62 17.49 13.94 -5.90
CA SER A 62 18.02 14.81 -6.94
C SER A 62 17.03 15.02 -8.08
N ASN A 63 16.01 14.17 -8.22
CA ASN A 63 15.25 14.04 -9.46
C ASN A 63 13.74 14.19 -9.35
N LEU A 64 13.11 13.89 -8.22
CA LEU A 64 11.63 13.89 -8.12
C LEU A 64 11.00 15.24 -8.52
N ARG A 65 11.69 16.36 -8.28
CA ARG A 65 11.25 17.70 -8.69
C ARG A 65 11.16 17.97 -10.20
N TYR A 66 11.68 17.07 -11.03
CA TYR A 66 11.75 17.23 -12.49
C TYR A 66 10.75 16.36 -13.25
N VAL A 67 9.96 15.57 -12.53
CA VAL A 67 8.92 14.70 -13.10
C VAL A 67 7.55 15.15 -12.58
N ASP A 68 6.48 14.63 -13.20
CA ASP A 68 5.13 14.80 -12.66
C ASP A 68 4.88 13.81 -11.51
N ASP A 69 3.72 13.93 -10.88
CA ASP A 69 3.30 13.10 -9.76
C ASP A 69 3.19 11.62 -10.14
N GLU A 70 2.68 11.32 -11.34
CA GLU A 70 2.59 9.94 -11.88
C GLU A 70 3.95 9.24 -11.93
N ASP A 71 4.96 9.91 -12.50
CA ASP A 71 6.31 9.38 -12.56
C ASP A 71 6.98 9.34 -11.18
N ALA A 72 6.74 10.36 -10.34
CA ALA A 72 7.27 10.40 -8.98
C ALA A 72 6.74 9.22 -8.16
N ASP A 73 5.45 8.94 -8.24
CA ASP A 73 4.79 7.81 -7.61
C ASP A 73 5.34 6.49 -8.12
N TYR A 74 5.54 6.35 -9.43
CA TYR A 74 6.13 5.14 -10.02
C TYR A 74 7.54 4.89 -9.49
N MET A 75 8.40 5.91 -9.52
CA MET A 75 9.78 5.80 -9.04
C MET A 75 9.81 5.49 -7.53
N PHE A 76 8.97 6.17 -6.76
CA PHE A 76 8.91 5.98 -5.32
C PHE A 76 8.35 4.60 -4.94
N PHE A 77 7.28 4.13 -5.59
CA PHE A 77 6.71 2.79 -5.37
C PHE A 77 7.75 1.69 -5.63
N ASN A 78 8.48 1.77 -6.75
CA ASN A 78 9.53 0.79 -7.03
C ASN A 78 10.65 0.82 -5.99
N TYR A 79 10.98 1.99 -5.44
CA TYR A 79 11.92 2.07 -4.31
C TYR A 79 11.38 1.38 -3.05
N LEU A 80 10.10 1.54 -2.72
CA LEU A 80 9.47 0.84 -1.59
C LEU A 80 9.51 -0.69 -1.77
N GLU A 81 9.13 -1.18 -2.95
CA GLU A 81 9.15 -2.60 -3.30
C GLU A 81 10.57 -3.19 -3.20
N GLU A 82 11.56 -2.44 -3.70
CA GLU A 82 12.96 -2.85 -3.63
C GLU A 82 13.49 -2.86 -2.19
N ALA A 83 13.13 -1.86 -1.39
CA ALA A 83 13.47 -1.83 0.02
C ALA A 83 12.86 -3.03 0.75
N PHE A 84 11.57 -3.30 0.57
CA PHE A 84 10.89 -4.44 1.16
C PHE A 84 11.53 -5.78 0.79
N ARG A 85 11.91 -5.95 -0.49
CA ARG A 85 12.55 -7.17 -0.99
C ARG A 85 13.94 -7.41 -0.43
N ILE A 86 14.73 -6.35 -0.26
CA ILE A 86 16.12 -6.43 0.22
C ILE A 86 16.16 -6.54 1.75
N ASP A 87 15.42 -5.66 2.42
CA ASP A 87 15.39 -5.52 3.87
C ASP A 87 14.18 -4.67 4.29
N ASN A 88 13.11 -5.33 4.73
CA ASN A 88 11.87 -4.66 5.15
C ASN A 88 12.04 -3.68 6.33
N GLU A 89 13.16 -3.73 7.05
CA GLU A 89 13.51 -2.77 8.12
C GLU A 89 14.36 -1.59 7.62
N TYR A 90 14.69 -1.52 6.33
CA TYR A 90 15.55 -0.47 5.78
C TYR A 90 14.89 0.90 5.78
N ILE A 91 13.58 0.95 5.51
CA ILE A 91 12.79 2.18 5.48
C ILE A 91 11.89 2.26 6.71
N SER A 92 11.61 3.50 7.13
CA SER A 92 10.39 3.81 7.88
C SER A 92 9.46 4.60 6.97
N TYR A 93 8.21 4.14 6.85
CA TYR A 93 7.23 4.82 6.01
C TYR A 93 6.99 6.28 6.44
N ALA A 94 7.06 6.57 7.73
CA ALA A 94 6.92 7.93 8.24
C ALA A 94 8.06 8.85 7.78
N GLU A 95 9.31 8.37 7.83
CA GLU A 95 10.49 9.15 7.41
C GLU A 95 10.49 9.42 5.90
N VAL A 96 10.17 8.41 5.09
CA VAL A 96 10.10 8.59 3.63
C VAL A 96 8.92 9.47 3.21
N THR A 97 7.81 9.45 3.95
CA THR A 97 6.68 10.37 3.74
C THR A 97 7.07 11.81 4.03
N GLU A 98 7.78 12.08 5.13
CA GLU A 98 8.28 13.42 5.44
C GLU A 98 9.24 13.93 4.35
N ARG A 99 10.11 13.05 3.84
CA ARG A 99 11.13 13.38 2.84
C ARG A 99 10.54 13.61 1.45
N TYR A 100 9.63 12.73 1.01
CA TYR A 100 9.18 12.67 -0.38
C TYR A 100 7.73 13.07 -0.61
N GLY A 101 6.87 13.09 0.41
CA GLY A 101 5.41 13.26 0.25
C GLY A 101 4.96 14.49 -0.53
N ASN A 102 5.75 15.58 -0.51
CA ASN A 102 5.48 16.80 -1.29
C ASN A 102 5.68 16.65 -2.81
N TYR A 103 6.31 15.56 -3.26
CA TYR A 103 6.49 15.24 -4.68
C TYR A 103 5.52 14.19 -5.18
N LEU A 104 4.82 13.51 -4.27
CA LEU A 104 3.96 12.37 -4.56
C LEU A 104 2.51 12.83 -4.78
N SER A 105 1.72 12.02 -5.49
CA SER A 105 0.29 12.31 -5.66
C SER A 105 -0.47 12.15 -4.33
N ASP A 106 -1.69 12.67 -4.29
CA ASP A 106 -2.57 12.46 -3.14
C ASP A 106 -2.88 10.96 -2.93
N LEU A 107 -2.95 10.16 -4.01
CA LEU A 107 -3.22 8.72 -3.93
C LEU A 107 -2.05 7.96 -3.30
N MET A 108 -0.81 8.27 -3.69
CA MET A 108 0.38 7.66 -3.07
C MET A 108 0.50 8.06 -1.59
N ASN A 109 0.25 9.33 -1.26
CA ASN A 109 0.23 9.77 0.13
C ASN A 109 -0.88 9.06 0.94
N ALA A 110 -2.04 8.79 0.34
CA ALA A 110 -3.09 8.02 0.99
C ALA A 110 -2.70 6.54 1.22
N LEU A 111 -1.96 5.92 0.30
CA LEU A 111 -1.36 4.60 0.53
C LEU A 111 -0.36 4.64 1.69
N LEU A 112 0.51 5.65 1.73
CA LEU A 112 1.49 5.80 2.81
C LEU A 112 0.84 5.93 4.18
N VAL A 113 -0.35 6.52 4.30
CA VAL A 113 -1.11 6.53 5.55
C VAL A 113 -1.46 5.12 6.01
N ILE A 114 -1.87 4.23 5.09
CA ILE A 114 -2.16 2.82 5.41
C ILE A 114 -0.87 2.11 5.87
N GLU A 115 0.21 2.27 5.11
CA GLU A 115 1.51 1.64 5.41
C GLU A 115 2.08 2.08 6.76
N ILE A 116 2.02 3.39 7.08
CA ILE A 116 2.45 3.93 8.37
C ILE A 116 1.63 3.32 9.52
N GLU A 117 0.32 3.22 9.35
CA GLU A 117 -0.57 2.72 10.39
C GLU A 117 -0.33 1.22 10.63
N ASP A 118 0.02 0.46 9.60
CA ASP A 118 0.41 -0.96 9.70
C ASP A 118 1.82 -1.15 10.29
N GLU A 119 2.76 -0.23 10.01
CA GLU A 119 4.11 -0.21 10.61
C GLU A 119 4.05 0.10 12.11
N ILE A 120 3.32 1.15 12.50
CA ILE A 120 3.31 1.67 13.87
C ILE A 120 2.36 0.88 14.77
N ASN A 121 1.19 0.51 14.25
CA ASN A 121 0.13 -0.18 14.97
C ASN A 121 -0.26 -1.48 14.25
N PRO A 122 0.66 -2.47 14.16
CA PRO A 122 0.39 -3.70 13.43
C PRO A 122 -0.78 -4.47 14.06
N LEU A 123 -1.71 -4.93 13.23
CA LEU A 123 -2.86 -5.74 13.68
C LEU A 123 -2.40 -7.06 14.32
N THR A 124 -1.23 -7.58 13.92
CA THR A 124 -0.69 -8.85 14.43
C THR A 124 0.77 -8.74 14.85
N GLU A 125 1.20 -9.60 15.79
CA GLU A 125 2.61 -9.73 16.19
C GLU A 125 3.09 -11.18 16.28
N GLY A 126 4.41 -11.35 16.19
CA GLY A 126 5.08 -12.64 16.38
C GLY A 126 4.52 -13.70 15.43
N GLU A 127 3.95 -14.77 16.00
CA GLU A 127 3.36 -15.88 15.24
C GLU A 127 1.92 -15.58 14.75
N GLY A 128 1.59 -14.31 14.53
CA GLY A 128 0.26 -13.87 14.06
C GLY A 128 -0.77 -13.73 15.18
N VAL A 129 -0.35 -13.35 16.39
CA VAL A 129 -1.28 -13.03 17.49
C VAL A 129 -1.92 -11.67 17.22
N LEU A 130 -3.25 -11.59 17.29
CA LEU A 130 -3.98 -10.33 17.10
C LEU A 130 -3.71 -9.38 18.28
N ARG A 131 -3.31 -8.15 17.99
CA ARG A 131 -2.96 -7.12 19.00
C ARG A 131 -4.06 -6.10 19.27
N CYS A 132 -5.03 -6.02 18.37
CA CYS A 132 -6.12 -5.08 18.41
C CYS A 132 -7.45 -5.79 18.67
N ASP A 133 -8.52 -5.02 18.82
CA ASP A 133 -9.87 -5.56 18.79
C ASP A 133 -10.40 -5.67 17.35
N TRP A 134 -11.57 -6.29 17.21
CA TRP A 134 -12.23 -6.48 15.91
C TRP A 134 -12.73 -5.18 15.28
N ASN A 135 -12.96 -4.13 16.08
CA ASN A 135 -13.34 -2.82 15.56
C ASN A 135 -12.17 -2.19 14.80
N GLU A 136 -10.96 -2.24 15.35
CA GLU A 136 -9.77 -1.74 14.65
C GLU A 136 -9.58 -2.40 13.29
N VAL A 137 -9.72 -3.73 13.19
CA VAL A 137 -9.63 -4.44 11.90
C VAL A 137 -10.68 -3.92 10.90
N ALA A 138 -11.91 -3.70 11.36
CA ALA A 138 -12.99 -3.16 10.53
C ALA A 138 -12.73 -1.72 10.09
N GLN A 139 -12.17 -0.89 10.97
CA GLN A 139 -11.78 0.49 10.64
C GLN A 139 -10.65 0.53 9.61
N ARG A 140 -9.69 -0.40 9.65
CA ARG A 140 -8.65 -0.53 8.61
C ARG A 140 -9.25 -0.89 7.25
N ALA A 141 -10.21 -1.82 7.23
CA ALA A 141 -10.93 -2.15 6.00
C ALA A 141 -11.70 -0.95 5.43
N LEU A 142 -12.35 -0.16 6.30
CA LEU A 142 -13.05 1.07 5.90
C LEU A 142 -12.09 2.15 5.38
N LEU A 143 -10.92 2.31 5.98
CA LEU A 143 -9.88 3.22 5.52
C LEU A 143 -9.39 2.83 4.12
N ALA A 144 -9.05 1.56 3.89
CA ALA A 144 -8.62 1.10 2.58
C ALA A 144 -9.74 1.28 1.51
N GLU A 145 -10.99 1.00 1.87
CA GLU A 145 -12.14 1.26 0.99
C GLU A 145 -12.30 2.76 0.69
N SER A 146 -12.14 3.64 1.69
CA SER A 146 -12.29 5.08 1.51
C SER A 146 -11.24 5.61 0.55
N VAL A 147 -9.96 5.20 0.70
CA VAL A 147 -8.88 5.57 -0.22
C VAL A 147 -9.23 5.20 -1.67
N ILE A 148 -9.71 3.97 -1.91
CA ILE A 148 -10.09 3.56 -3.27
C ILE A 148 -11.27 4.41 -3.79
N SER A 149 -12.25 4.69 -2.93
CA SER A 149 -13.45 5.44 -3.32
C SER A 149 -13.16 6.92 -3.62
N GLU A 150 -12.32 7.58 -2.82
CA GLU A 150 -11.99 9.00 -2.90
C GLU A 150 -11.05 9.29 -4.07
N HIS A 151 -10.17 8.35 -4.40
CA HIS A 151 -9.19 8.47 -5.49
C HIS A 151 -9.60 7.76 -6.78
N ARG A 152 -10.86 7.36 -6.91
CA ARG A 152 -11.39 6.60 -8.06
C ARG A 152 -11.01 7.18 -9.43
N GLY A 153 -11.05 8.51 -9.57
CA GLY A 153 -10.71 9.18 -10.82
C GLY A 153 -9.25 8.99 -11.28
N THR A 154 -8.34 8.70 -10.35
CA THR A 154 -6.90 8.49 -10.59
C THR A 154 -6.57 7.00 -10.63
N ILE A 155 -7.03 6.26 -9.63
CA ILE A 155 -6.70 4.84 -9.40
C ILE A 155 -7.23 3.90 -10.49
N ASP A 156 -8.27 4.30 -11.24
CA ASP A 156 -8.83 3.51 -12.35
C ASP A 156 -8.09 3.68 -13.68
N SER A 157 -7.05 4.53 -13.72
CA SER A 157 -6.19 4.65 -14.91
C SER A 157 -5.12 3.56 -14.94
N ASP A 158 -4.73 3.13 -16.14
CA ASP A 158 -3.67 2.12 -16.32
C ASP A 158 -2.33 2.53 -15.68
N ALA A 159 -2.09 3.84 -15.55
CA ALA A 159 -0.89 4.39 -14.94
C ALA A 159 -0.76 4.06 -13.45
N TYR A 160 -1.87 3.87 -12.73
CA TYR A 160 -1.90 3.62 -11.28
C TYR A 160 -2.40 2.22 -10.92
N ALA A 161 -2.45 1.30 -11.89
CA ALA A 161 -2.90 -0.07 -11.67
C ALA A 161 -2.10 -0.78 -10.54
N TYR A 162 -0.80 -0.51 -10.43
CA TYR A 162 0.05 -1.08 -9.38
C TYR A 162 -0.36 -0.60 -7.97
N LEU A 163 -0.69 0.69 -7.80
CA LEU A 163 -1.20 1.21 -6.52
C LEU A 163 -2.57 0.62 -6.19
N LYS A 164 -3.43 0.46 -7.21
CA LYS A 164 -4.75 -0.15 -7.02
C LYS A 164 -4.63 -1.57 -6.48
N GLU A 165 -3.78 -2.39 -7.09
CA GLU A 165 -3.55 -3.77 -6.65
C GLU A 165 -3.01 -3.81 -5.22
N HIS A 166 -2.10 -2.90 -4.87
CA HIS A 166 -1.50 -2.82 -3.54
C HIS A 166 -2.50 -2.40 -2.45
N ILE A 167 -3.32 -1.37 -2.69
CA ILE A 167 -4.36 -0.94 -1.74
C ILE A 167 -5.45 -1.99 -1.61
N LEU A 168 -5.83 -2.66 -2.71
CA LEU A 168 -6.77 -3.78 -2.68
C LEU A 168 -6.23 -4.96 -1.89
N TRP A 169 -4.92 -5.22 -1.93
CA TRP A 169 -4.31 -6.27 -1.11
C TRP A 169 -4.50 -6.00 0.38
N HIS A 170 -4.26 -4.76 0.83
CA HIS A 170 -4.52 -4.34 2.22
C HIS A 170 -5.99 -4.49 2.60
N TYR A 171 -6.90 -3.98 1.76
CA TYR A 171 -8.34 -4.14 1.96
C TYR A 171 -8.74 -5.61 2.12
N GLU A 172 -8.30 -6.48 1.19
CA GLU A 172 -8.59 -7.91 1.24
C GLU A 172 -7.97 -8.61 2.45
N TYR A 173 -6.79 -8.18 2.89
CA TYR A 173 -6.15 -8.66 4.10
C TYR A 173 -6.99 -8.35 5.34
N TYR A 174 -7.46 -7.12 5.49
CA TYR A 174 -8.33 -6.72 6.61
C TYR A 174 -9.67 -7.46 6.59
N ILE A 175 -10.32 -7.57 5.41
CA ILE A 175 -11.55 -8.36 5.27
C ILE A 175 -11.29 -9.82 5.66
N ASN A 176 -10.18 -10.42 5.23
CA ASN A 176 -9.85 -11.79 5.61
C ASN A 176 -9.67 -11.95 7.12
N LEU A 177 -9.00 -11.01 7.79
CA LEU A 177 -8.87 -11.01 9.24
C LEU A 177 -10.23 -10.91 9.92
N MET A 178 -11.16 -10.09 9.42
CA MET A 178 -12.51 -10.02 9.99
C MET A 178 -13.26 -11.37 9.89
N LEU A 179 -13.13 -12.04 8.75
CA LEU A 179 -13.87 -13.27 8.45
C LEU A 179 -13.28 -14.52 9.12
N MET A 180 -11.96 -14.56 9.33
CA MET A 180 -11.27 -15.78 9.77
C MET A 180 -10.52 -15.60 11.09
N GLY A 181 -10.14 -14.38 11.44
CA GLY A 181 -9.15 -14.10 12.47
C GLY A 181 -7.76 -14.60 12.06
N THR A 182 -6.97 -14.95 13.06
CA THR A 182 -5.65 -15.56 12.88
C THR A 182 -5.62 -16.98 13.44
N SER A 183 -4.55 -17.73 13.19
CA SER A 183 -4.36 -19.06 13.79
C SER A 183 -4.26 -19.02 15.33
N ASN A 184 -3.91 -17.89 15.92
CA ASN A 184 -3.82 -17.73 17.38
C ASN A 184 -5.03 -17.02 17.98
N ASN A 185 -5.79 -16.29 17.17
CA ASN A 185 -7.00 -15.58 17.54
C ASN A 185 -8.07 -15.86 16.46
N PRO A 186 -8.57 -17.10 16.36
CA PRO A 186 -9.57 -17.44 15.36
C PRO A 186 -10.91 -16.80 15.74
N VAL A 187 -11.68 -16.38 14.74
CA VAL A 187 -13.01 -15.78 15.01
C VAL A 187 -14.02 -16.81 15.52
N PHE A 188 -13.79 -18.10 15.25
CA PHE A 188 -14.45 -19.22 15.90
C PHE A 188 -13.47 -19.91 16.86
N ALA A 189 -13.82 -20.02 18.13
CA ALA A 189 -12.93 -20.63 19.11
C ALA A 189 -12.70 -22.13 18.80
N TYR A 190 -11.44 -22.56 18.63
CA TYR A 190 -11.14 -23.96 18.28
C TYR A 190 -11.72 -25.00 19.24
N GLN A 191 -11.86 -24.67 20.52
CA GLN A 191 -12.32 -25.63 21.54
C GLN A 191 -13.84 -25.77 21.59
N THR A 192 -14.58 -24.68 21.37
CA THR A 192 -16.04 -24.65 21.52
C THR A 192 -16.76 -24.59 20.17
N GLY A 193 -16.05 -24.20 19.12
CA GLY A 193 -16.61 -23.88 17.82
C GLY A 193 -17.48 -22.62 17.82
N GLU A 194 -17.51 -21.85 18.90
CA GLU A 194 -18.41 -20.71 19.05
C GLU A 194 -17.79 -19.47 18.41
N PHE A 195 -18.63 -18.71 17.70
CA PHE A 195 -18.26 -17.42 17.13
C PHE A 195 -17.99 -16.40 18.24
N ASP A 196 -16.97 -15.55 18.05
CA ASP A 196 -16.60 -14.52 19.01
C ASP A 196 -17.72 -13.46 19.15
N GLU A 197 -18.30 -13.38 20.35
CA GLU A 197 -19.36 -12.41 20.67
C GLU A 197 -18.89 -10.95 20.53
N ASN A 198 -17.61 -10.67 20.80
CA ASN A 198 -17.06 -9.33 20.61
C ASN A 198 -16.97 -8.98 19.12
N ALA A 199 -16.58 -9.94 18.28
CA ALA A 199 -16.58 -9.74 16.82
C ALA A 199 -18.00 -9.45 16.33
N SER A 200 -18.98 -10.23 16.80
CA SER A 200 -20.40 -10.05 16.47
C SER A 200 -20.89 -8.63 16.75
N ALA A 201 -20.67 -8.15 17.98
CA ALA A 201 -21.11 -6.81 18.39
C ALA A 201 -20.43 -5.69 17.59
N MET A 202 -19.12 -5.82 17.32
CA MET A 202 -18.38 -4.80 16.56
C MET A 202 -18.80 -4.78 15.08
N TYR A 203 -19.02 -5.94 14.48
CA TYR A 203 -19.46 -6.04 13.09
C TYR A 203 -20.88 -5.49 12.91
N GLU A 204 -21.78 -5.77 13.85
CA GLU A 204 -23.12 -5.19 13.85
C GLU A 204 -23.06 -3.65 13.91
N SER A 205 -22.28 -3.06 14.82
CA SER A 205 -22.11 -1.60 14.91
C SER A 205 -21.53 -1.03 13.61
N THR A 206 -20.46 -1.65 13.09
CA THR A 206 -19.78 -1.20 11.86
C THR A 206 -20.74 -1.18 10.67
N ALA A 207 -21.53 -2.23 10.47
CA ALA A 207 -22.46 -2.32 9.35
C ALA A 207 -23.65 -1.36 9.51
N GLN A 208 -24.08 -1.06 10.73
CA GLN A 208 -25.14 -0.08 11.00
C GLN A 208 -24.67 1.36 10.79
N GLU A 209 -23.42 1.66 11.16
CA GLU A 209 -22.83 3.00 11.04
C GLU A 209 -22.41 3.33 9.61
N ASN A 210 -22.06 2.33 8.80
CA ASN A 210 -21.52 2.48 7.44
C ASN A 210 -22.31 1.68 6.38
N PRO A 211 -23.66 1.77 6.34
CA PRO A 211 -24.51 0.82 5.61
C PRO A 211 -24.32 0.81 4.09
N GLU A 212 -23.74 1.88 3.53
CA GLU A 212 -23.45 2.03 2.09
C GLU A 212 -22.11 1.40 1.66
N THR A 213 -21.27 0.99 2.59
CA THR A 213 -19.92 0.49 2.31
C THR A 213 -19.92 -0.97 1.86
N VAL A 214 -18.88 -1.36 1.14
CA VAL A 214 -18.63 -2.76 0.78
C VAL A 214 -18.22 -3.55 2.01
N VAL A 215 -17.52 -2.94 2.99
CA VAL A 215 -17.30 -3.55 4.31
C VAL A 215 -18.63 -3.96 4.95
N ALA A 216 -19.63 -3.08 5.00
CA ALA A 216 -20.94 -3.43 5.54
C ALA A 216 -21.64 -4.52 4.73
N TRP A 217 -21.51 -4.53 3.40
CA TRP A 217 -21.97 -5.64 2.58
C TRP A 217 -21.29 -6.97 2.97
N ALA A 218 -19.96 -6.99 3.10
CA ALA A 218 -19.21 -8.20 3.46
C ALA A 218 -19.60 -8.74 4.83
N ILE A 219 -19.79 -7.85 5.81
CA ILE A 219 -20.31 -8.19 7.15
C ILE A 219 -21.70 -8.82 7.05
N ASN A 220 -22.62 -8.24 6.27
CA ASN A 220 -23.99 -8.76 6.15
C ASN A 220 -24.04 -10.14 5.46
N GLU A 221 -23.20 -10.37 4.45
CA GLU A 221 -23.05 -11.71 3.86
C GLU A 221 -22.48 -12.70 4.87
N TYR A 222 -21.53 -12.26 5.70
CA TYR A 222 -20.97 -13.11 6.73
C TYR A 222 -22.00 -13.45 7.81
N PHE A 223 -22.81 -12.49 8.27
CA PHE A 223 -23.92 -12.78 9.19
C PHE A 223 -24.94 -13.75 8.59
N THR A 224 -25.23 -13.65 7.29
CA THR A 224 -26.09 -14.64 6.61
C THR A 224 -25.51 -16.05 6.70
N TYR A 225 -24.18 -16.19 6.58
CA TYR A 225 -23.50 -17.47 6.81
C TYR A 225 -23.56 -17.89 8.28
N LEU A 226 -23.26 -16.99 9.22
CA LEU A 226 -23.27 -17.27 10.66
C LEU A 226 -24.65 -17.77 11.13
N ASP A 227 -25.73 -17.15 10.66
CA ASP A 227 -27.10 -17.61 10.89
C ASP A 227 -27.35 -19.03 10.37
N SER A 228 -26.75 -19.39 9.22
CA SER A 228 -26.94 -20.70 8.61
C SER A 228 -26.25 -21.84 9.37
N VAL A 229 -25.29 -21.51 10.23
CA VAL A 229 -24.53 -22.46 11.06
C VAL A 229 -24.79 -22.27 12.56
N ASP A 230 -25.85 -21.54 12.93
CA ASP A 230 -26.21 -21.23 14.32
C ASP A 230 -25.02 -20.66 15.13
N TYR A 231 -24.18 -19.83 14.49
CA TYR A 231 -22.96 -19.25 15.07
C TYR A 231 -21.98 -20.29 15.65
N LYS A 232 -21.99 -21.52 15.10
CA LYS A 232 -21.09 -22.61 15.50
C LYS A 232 -20.39 -23.25 14.30
N LEU A 233 -19.15 -23.68 14.52
CA LEU A 233 -18.32 -24.37 13.53
C LEU A 233 -17.67 -25.60 14.15
N ASP A 234 -17.89 -26.80 13.58
CA ASP A 234 -17.11 -27.98 13.95
C ASP A 234 -15.88 -28.14 13.03
N TYR A 235 -14.72 -27.78 13.56
CA TYR A 235 -13.44 -27.94 12.86
C TYR A 235 -13.08 -29.41 12.55
N ASN A 236 -13.73 -30.39 13.20
CA ASN A 236 -13.52 -31.80 12.92
C ASN A 236 -14.40 -32.30 11.77
N ASP A 237 -15.45 -31.56 11.40
CA ASP A 237 -16.21 -31.83 10.18
C ASP A 237 -15.51 -31.15 9.00
N ALA A 238 -14.82 -31.97 8.21
CA ALA A 238 -14.10 -31.50 7.02
C ALA A 238 -15.00 -30.80 6.00
N LYS A 239 -16.29 -31.15 5.93
CA LYS A 239 -17.24 -30.52 5.02
C LYS A 239 -17.64 -29.13 5.55
N GLU A 240 -17.95 -29.01 6.84
CA GLU A 240 -18.26 -27.71 7.45
C GLU A 240 -17.08 -26.76 7.39
N SER A 241 -15.89 -27.23 7.76
CA SER A 241 -14.65 -26.46 7.64
C SER A 241 -14.41 -26.00 6.21
N LYS A 242 -14.61 -26.87 5.21
CA LYS A 242 -14.47 -26.47 3.81
C LYS A 242 -15.48 -25.39 3.43
N ILE A 243 -16.75 -25.53 3.81
CA ILE A 243 -17.80 -24.54 3.52
C ILE A 243 -17.45 -23.20 4.16
N PHE A 244 -16.96 -23.19 5.39
CA PHE A 244 -16.47 -21.97 6.06
C PHE A 244 -15.39 -21.26 5.24
N TYR A 245 -14.29 -21.93 4.92
CA TYR A 245 -13.19 -21.32 4.18
C TYR A 245 -13.58 -20.91 2.76
N ASP A 246 -14.41 -21.71 2.07
CA ASP A 246 -14.94 -21.35 0.75
C ASP A 246 -15.79 -20.07 0.84
N THR A 247 -16.59 -19.93 1.90
CA THR A 247 -17.45 -18.76 2.14
C THR A 247 -16.61 -17.51 2.44
N CYS A 248 -15.62 -17.61 3.32
CA CYS A 248 -14.72 -16.49 3.62
C CYS A 248 -13.96 -16.04 2.36
N SER A 249 -13.45 -17.00 1.57
CA SER A 249 -12.77 -16.73 0.30
C SER A 249 -13.71 -16.05 -0.71
N TYR A 250 -14.96 -16.51 -0.81
CA TYR A 250 -15.98 -15.90 -1.66
C TYR A 250 -16.26 -14.45 -1.25
N ILE A 251 -16.55 -14.19 0.04
CA ILE A 251 -16.87 -12.85 0.53
C ILE A 251 -15.70 -11.91 0.29
N LYS A 252 -14.47 -12.31 0.67
CA LYS A 252 -13.26 -11.51 0.44
C LYS A 252 -13.08 -11.14 -1.04
N THR A 253 -13.18 -12.14 -1.93
CA THR A 253 -12.99 -11.95 -3.37
C THR A 253 -14.06 -11.03 -3.97
N GLU A 254 -15.32 -11.19 -3.58
CA GLU A 254 -16.41 -10.35 -4.07
C GLU A 254 -16.37 -8.95 -3.46
N ALA A 255 -15.90 -8.79 -2.22
CA ALA A 255 -15.67 -7.50 -1.60
C ALA A 255 -14.59 -6.71 -2.37
N GLY A 256 -13.43 -7.33 -2.63
CA GLY A 256 -12.36 -6.73 -3.44
C GLY A 256 -12.84 -6.29 -4.83
N LYS A 257 -13.65 -7.12 -5.50
CA LYS A 257 -14.26 -6.74 -6.79
C LYS A 257 -15.25 -5.59 -6.68
N ARG A 258 -16.00 -5.47 -5.59
CA ARG A 258 -17.00 -4.41 -5.41
C ARG A 258 -16.34 -3.07 -5.09
N VAL A 259 -15.32 -3.07 -4.25
CA VAL A 259 -14.52 -1.87 -3.97
C VAL A 259 -13.72 -1.44 -5.19
N GLY A 260 -13.10 -2.39 -5.89
CA GLY A 260 -12.27 -2.13 -7.07
C GLY A 260 -13.03 -1.89 -8.38
N LYS A 261 -14.36 -2.04 -8.41
CA LYS A 261 -15.22 -1.69 -9.56
C LYS A 261 -15.56 -0.23 -9.50
#